data_AF-A0A4U6QJQ8-F1
#
_entry.id   AF-A0A4U6QJQ8-F1
#
_cell.length_a   1.000
_cell.length_b   1.000
_cell.length_c   1.000
_cell.angle_alpha   90.00
_cell.angle_beta   90.00
_cell.angle_gamma   90.00
#
_symmetry.space_group_name_H-M   'P 1'
#
loop_
_entity.id
_entity.type
_entity.pdbx_description
1 polymer ?
#
loop_
_entity_poly.entity_id
_entity_poly.type
_entity_poly.pdbx_seq_one_letter_code
_entity_poly.pdbx_strand_id
1 'polypeptide(L)'
;MTAPENQMLTDAAEVERQLLCGDSSFAFVRATEDLWLALVESRPDLRLDIAFNKTTTEPVLMRLAQDPDPRVRNRIAMTGRLTLPIFQVLSRDASEDIRGTVVFHPKLPEEVRAVLRRDPSAWVQRCVRQSRWGSPEQFDDP
;
A
#
# COMPACT_ATOMS: atom_id res chain seq x y z
N MET A 1 -13.82 -25.84 16.46
CA MET A 1 -13.56 -25.98 15.02
C MET A 1 -12.91 -24.69 14.56
N THR A 2 -11.59 -24.61 14.60
CA THR A 2 -10.85 -23.48 14.04
C THR A 2 -10.97 -23.58 12.52
N ALA A 3 -11.51 -22.54 11.87
CA ALA A 3 -11.48 -22.47 10.41
C ALA A 3 -10.02 -22.60 9.96
N PRO A 4 -9.72 -23.37 8.90
CA PRO A 4 -8.35 -23.50 8.45
C PRO A 4 -7.83 -22.10 8.07
N GLU A 5 -6.72 -21.69 8.68
CA GLU A 5 -6.08 -20.35 8.61
C GLU A 5 -5.69 -19.91 7.17
N ASN A 6 -6.12 -20.63 6.14
CA ASN A 6 -5.72 -20.45 4.76
C ASN A 6 -6.86 -20.57 3.73
N GLN A 7 -8.12 -20.60 4.19
CA GLN A 7 -9.29 -20.63 3.30
C GLN A 7 -9.54 -19.26 2.66
N MET A 8 -9.86 -19.26 1.35
CA MET A 8 -10.37 -18.06 0.68
C MET A 8 -11.78 -17.76 1.17
N LEU A 9 -11.98 -16.64 1.86
CA LEU A 9 -13.27 -16.22 2.37
C LEU A 9 -14.13 -15.62 1.26
N THR A 10 -15.43 -15.93 1.32
CA THR A 10 -16.46 -15.44 0.40
C THR A 10 -17.59 -14.71 1.13
N ASP A 11 -17.46 -14.53 2.45
CA ASP A 11 -18.45 -13.89 3.31
C ASP A 11 -17.86 -12.66 4.00
N ALA A 12 -18.55 -11.52 3.91
CA ALA A 12 -18.08 -10.25 4.44
C ALA A 12 -17.95 -10.27 5.97
N ALA A 13 -18.95 -10.81 6.66
CA ALA A 13 -18.98 -10.83 8.12
C ALA A 13 -17.83 -11.67 8.70
N GLU A 14 -17.45 -12.75 8.02
CA GLU A 14 -16.28 -13.55 8.39
C GLU A 14 -14.98 -12.77 8.18
N VAL A 15 -14.81 -12.08 7.05
CA VAL A 15 -13.62 -11.24 6.81
C VAL A 15 -13.51 -10.17 7.88
N GLU A 16 -14.60 -9.47 8.19
CA GLU A 16 -14.62 -8.44 9.23
C GLU A 16 -14.25 -9.00 10.60
N ARG A 17 -14.80 -10.15 10.99
CA ARG A 17 -14.47 -10.81 12.26
C ARG A 17 -12.98 -11.11 12.35
N GLN A 18 -12.39 -11.61 11.26
CA GLN A 18 -10.97 -11.94 11.23
C GLN A 18 -10.08 -10.70 11.13
N LEU A 19 -10.54 -9.59 10.56
CA LEU A 19 -9.83 -8.31 10.64
C LEU A 19 -9.80 -7.75 12.06
N LEU A 20 -10.85 -8.00 12.84
CA LEU A 20 -11.02 -7.48 14.20
C LEU A 20 -10.51 -8.45 15.29
N CYS A 21 -9.78 -9.51 14.94
CA CYS A 21 -9.34 -10.55 15.89
C CYS A 21 -8.31 -10.06 16.93
N GLY A 22 -7.70 -8.88 16.73
CA GLY A 22 -6.81 -8.22 17.69
C GLY A 22 -5.38 -8.79 17.77
N ASP A 23 -5.06 -9.79 16.93
CA ASP A 23 -3.71 -10.35 16.80
C ASP A 23 -3.14 -10.11 15.38
N SER A 24 -1.94 -10.59 15.08
CA SER A 24 -1.31 -10.34 13.76
C SER A 24 -1.87 -11.18 12.60
N SER A 25 -2.77 -12.13 12.85
CA SER A 25 -3.31 -13.03 11.82
C SER A 25 -4.17 -12.30 10.79
N PHE A 26 -4.77 -11.15 11.15
CA PHE A 26 -5.57 -10.35 10.22
C PHE A 26 -4.81 -9.98 8.94
N ALA A 27 -3.48 -9.84 9.04
CA ALA A 27 -2.63 -9.47 7.92
C ALA A 27 -2.58 -10.56 6.83
N PHE A 28 -3.06 -11.77 7.11
CA PHE A 28 -3.03 -12.92 6.20
C PHE A 28 -4.43 -13.42 5.81
N VAL A 29 -5.50 -12.78 6.28
CA VAL A 29 -6.88 -13.08 5.85
C VAL A 29 -6.95 -13.04 4.34
N ARG A 30 -7.55 -14.05 3.72
CA ARG A 30 -7.70 -14.17 2.26
C ARG A 30 -9.17 -14.01 1.92
N ALA A 31 -9.48 -13.12 0.99
CA ALA A 31 -10.84 -12.92 0.48
C ALA A 31 -10.78 -12.67 -1.03
N THR A 32 -11.92 -12.87 -1.69
CA THR A 32 -12.05 -12.53 -3.12
C THR A 32 -11.86 -11.03 -3.33
N GLU A 33 -11.41 -10.65 -4.53
CA GLU A 33 -11.23 -9.24 -4.89
C GLU A 33 -12.53 -8.43 -4.73
N ASP A 34 -13.66 -8.96 -5.24
CA ASP A 34 -14.97 -8.32 -5.12
C ASP A 34 -15.33 -8.04 -3.65
N LEU A 35 -15.00 -8.97 -2.76
CA LEU A 35 -15.28 -8.84 -1.34
C LEU A 35 -14.39 -7.77 -0.68
N TRP A 36 -13.10 -7.75 -1.03
CA TRP A 36 -12.22 -6.68 -0.57
C TRP A 36 -12.69 -5.30 -1.04
N LEU A 37 -13.07 -5.18 -2.31
CA LEU A 37 -13.56 -3.92 -2.87
C LEU A 37 -14.87 -3.50 -2.18
N ALA A 38 -15.81 -4.43 -1.96
CA ALA A 38 -17.05 -4.16 -1.25
C ALA A 38 -16.80 -3.66 0.19
N LEU A 39 -15.85 -4.25 0.91
CA LEU A 39 -15.48 -3.82 2.25
C LEU A 39 -14.80 -2.44 2.25
N VAL A 40 -13.91 -2.17 1.29
CA VAL A 40 -13.30 -0.84 1.15
C VAL A 40 -14.37 0.23 0.94
N GLU A 41 -15.42 -0.05 0.17
CA GLU A 41 -16.51 0.92 -0.03
C GLU A 41 -17.42 1.07 1.20
N SER A 42 -17.85 -0.04 1.79
CA SER A 42 -18.87 -0.06 2.85
C SER A 42 -18.34 0.15 4.27
N ARG A 43 -17.05 -0.10 4.50
CA ARG A 43 -16.40 -0.08 5.84
C ARG A 43 -15.16 0.81 5.87
N PRO A 44 -15.32 2.15 5.90
CA PRO A 44 -14.20 3.08 6.01
C PRO A 44 -13.31 2.82 7.23
N ASP A 45 -13.89 2.31 8.32
CA ASP A 45 -13.21 1.93 9.56
C ASP A 45 -12.17 0.82 9.36
N LEU A 46 -12.38 -0.08 8.41
CA LEU A 46 -11.52 -1.24 8.15
C LEU A 46 -10.42 -0.97 7.10
N ARG A 47 -10.45 0.16 6.40
CA ARG A 47 -9.55 0.40 5.26
C ARG A 47 -8.08 0.36 5.65
N LEU A 48 -7.76 0.82 6.85
CA LEU A 48 -6.40 0.76 7.36
C LEU A 48 -5.97 -0.70 7.60
N ASP A 49 -6.82 -1.52 8.22
CA ASP A 49 -6.55 -2.95 8.43
C ASP A 49 -6.40 -3.70 7.10
N ILE A 50 -7.27 -3.39 6.12
CA ILE A 50 -7.17 -3.93 4.75
C ILE A 50 -5.85 -3.51 4.09
N ALA A 51 -5.39 -2.26 4.29
CA ALA A 51 -4.11 -1.80 3.77
C ALA A 51 -2.89 -2.50 4.41
N PHE A 52 -3.01 -2.99 5.65
CA PHE A 52 -2.00 -3.84 6.30
C PHE A 52 -2.04 -5.30 5.83
N ASN A 53 -3.17 -5.75 5.28
CA ASN A 53 -3.31 -7.11 4.79
C ASN A 53 -2.39 -7.39 3.58
N LYS A 54 -1.68 -8.51 3.64
CA LYS A 54 -0.63 -8.92 2.68
C LYS A 54 -1.17 -9.74 1.51
N THR A 55 -2.45 -10.11 1.53
CA THR A 55 -3.09 -10.97 0.52
C THR A 55 -4.03 -10.20 -0.41
N THR A 56 -4.28 -8.92 -0.11
CA THR A 56 -5.05 -8.00 -0.96
C THR A 56 -4.51 -7.93 -2.38
N THR A 57 -5.40 -7.76 -3.36
CA THR A 57 -5.04 -7.72 -4.79
C THR A 57 -4.61 -6.32 -5.23
N GLU A 58 -3.98 -6.22 -6.40
CA GLU A 58 -3.56 -4.93 -6.97
C GLU A 58 -4.73 -3.93 -7.14
N PRO A 59 -5.92 -4.33 -7.65
CA PRO A 59 -7.07 -3.42 -7.71
C PRO A 59 -7.48 -2.84 -6.36
N VAL A 60 -7.41 -3.65 -5.29
CA VAL A 60 -7.66 -3.19 -3.92
C VAL A 60 -6.60 -2.20 -3.46
N LEU A 61 -5.31 -2.49 -3.72
CA LEU A 61 -4.21 -1.57 -3.40
C LEU A 61 -4.34 -0.25 -4.17
N MET A 62 -4.72 -0.29 -5.44
CA MET A 62 -4.97 0.90 -6.26
C MET A 62 -6.13 1.74 -5.69
N ARG A 63 -7.22 1.09 -5.26
CA ARG A 63 -8.35 1.78 -4.64
C ARG A 63 -7.96 2.47 -3.33
N LEU A 64 -7.14 1.81 -2.51
CA LEU A 64 -6.63 2.33 -1.24
C LEU A 64 -5.54 3.40 -1.43
N ALA A 65 -4.77 3.36 -2.51
CA ALA A 65 -3.81 4.40 -2.86
C ALA A 65 -4.48 5.75 -3.18
N GLN A 66 -5.78 5.74 -3.49
CA GLN A 66 -6.61 6.93 -3.73
C GLN A 66 -7.56 7.21 -2.56
N ASP A 67 -7.37 6.55 -1.41
CA ASP A 67 -8.26 6.72 -0.26
C ASP A 67 -8.22 8.15 0.28
N PRO A 68 -9.36 8.75 0.70
CA PRO A 68 -9.36 10.08 1.30
C PRO A 68 -8.47 10.20 2.55
N ASP A 69 -8.28 9.13 3.33
CA ASP A 69 -7.45 9.13 4.52
C ASP A 69 -5.95 9.01 4.17
N PRO A 70 -5.12 10.03 4.48
CA PRO A 70 -3.68 9.98 4.21
C PRO A 70 -2.96 8.86 4.97
N ARG A 71 -3.51 8.36 6.10
CA ARG A 71 -2.93 7.23 6.85
C ARG A 71 -3.01 5.94 6.03
N VAL A 72 -4.13 5.71 5.35
CA VAL A 72 -4.34 4.57 4.46
C VAL A 72 -3.38 4.68 3.28
N ARG A 73 -3.33 5.84 2.61
CA ARG A 73 -2.43 6.07 1.46
C ARG A 73 -0.96 5.91 1.83
N ASN A 74 -0.53 6.41 2.99
CA ASN A 74 0.84 6.23 3.47
C ASN A 74 1.17 4.74 3.74
N ARG A 75 0.25 3.98 4.34
CA ARG A 75 0.41 2.53 4.51
C ARG A 75 0.59 1.83 3.16
N ILE A 76 -0.15 2.23 2.12
CA ILE A 76 0.05 1.71 0.77
C ILE A 76 1.43 2.12 0.23
N ALA A 77 1.87 3.37 0.38
CA ALA A 77 3.21 3.79 -0.05
C ALA A 77 4.36 2.99 0.58
N MET A 78 4.15 2.43 1.78
CA MET A 78 5.12 1.57 2.47
C MET A 78 5.04 0.08 2.09
N THR A 79 4.10 -0.35 1.24
CA THR A 79 3.97 -1.76 0.85
C THR A 79 5.02 -2.14 -0.19
N GLY A 80 5.64 -3.32 -0.08
CA GLY A 80 6.62 -3.80 -1.08
C GLY A 80 6.00 -4.30 -2.39
N ARG A 81 4.68 -4.20 -2.55
CA ARG A 81 3.87 -4.77 -3.64
C ARG A 81 3.34 -3.72 -4.62
N LEU A 82 3.96 -2.53 -4.64
CA LEU A 82 3.55 -1.44 -5.51
C LEU A 82 3.83 -1.76 -6.98
N THR A 83 2.81 -1.58 -7.82
CA THR A 83 2.95 -1.61 -9.28
C THR A 83 3.14 -0.20 -9.81
N LEU A 84 3.55 -0.09 -11.08
CA LEU A 84 3.83 1.20 -11.70
C LEU A 84 2.65 2.17 -11.65
N PRO A 85 1.40 1.77 -11.97
CA PRO A 85 0.24 2.65 -11.84
C PRO A 85 0.07 3.20 -10.41
N ILE A 86 0.31 2.37 -9.38
CA ILE A 86 0.17 2.81 -8.00
C ILE A 86 1.30 3.79 -7.63
N PHE A 87 2.53 3.56 -8.08
CA PHE A 87 3.61 4.55 -7.91
C PHE A 87 3.28 5.89 -8.57
N GLN A 88 2.67 5.88 -9.77
CA GLN A 88 2.29 7.10 -10.48
C GLN A 88 1.23 7.90 -9.73
N VAL A 89 0.29 7.23 -9.06
CA VAL A 89 -0.70 7.86 -8.17
C VAL A 89 -0.01 8.47 -6.95
N LEU A 90 0.75 7.67 -6.19
CA LEU A 90 1.32 8.10 -4.91
C LEU A 90 2.44 9.14 -5.06
N SER A 91 3.19 9.12 -6.17
CA SER A 91 4.19 10.16 -6.47
C SER A 91 3.60 11.54 -6.78
N ARG A 92 2.28 11.62 -6.96
CA ARG A 92 1.52 12.86 -7.16
C ARG A 92 0.53 13.11 -6.03
N ASP A 93 0.67 12.39 -4.90
CA ASP A 93 -0.19 12.55 -3.74
C ASP A 93 -0.17 14.00 -3.25
N ALA A 94 -1.30 14.49 -2.74
CA ALA A 94 -1.38 15.83 -2.16
C ALA A 94 -0.43 16.00 -0.95
N SER A 95 -0.19 14.94 -0.18
CA SER A 95 0.70 14.95 0.97
C SER A 95 2.17 14.79 0.55
N GLU A 96 3.01 15.76 0.92
CA GLU A 96 4.46 15.67 0.69
C GLU A 96 5.12 14.57 1.51
N ASP A 97 4.55 14.17 2.65
CA ASP A 97 5.03 13.05 3.45
C ASP A 97 4.90 11.73 2.68
N ILE A 98 3.75 11.53 2.01
CA ILE A 98 3.51 10.33 1.20
C ILE A 98 4.45 10.30 0.00
N ARG A 99 4.60 11.44 -0.70
CA ARG A 99 5.57 11.55 -1.81
C ARG A 99 7.01 11.29 -1.32
N GLY A 100 7.36 11.77 -0.13
CA GLY A 100 8.63 11.48 0.54
C GLY A 100 8.81 10.00 0.88
N THR A 101 7.76 9.31 1.34
CA THR A 101 7.78 7.84 1.55
C THR A 101 8.09 7.10 0.24
N VAL A 102 7.43 7.49 -0.86
CA VAL A 102 7.64 6.89 -2.18
C VAL A 102 9.09 7.00 -2.64
N VAL A 103 9.77 8.12 -2.35
CA VAL A 103 11.19 8.34 -2.69
C VAL A 103 12.10 7.22 -2.18
N PHE A 104 11.84 6.70 -0.97
CA PHE A 104 12.67 5.66 -0.36
C PHE A 104 12.28 4.24 -0.75
N HIS A 105 11.29 4.06 -1.63
CA HIS A 105 10.86 2.73 -2.02
C HIS A 105 11.95 2.01 -2.85
N PRO A 106 12.36 0.78 -2.49
CA PRO A 106 13.49 0.10 -3.13
C PRO A 106 13.26 -0.18 -4.62
N LYS A 107 12.02 -0.55 -4.98
CA LYS A 107 11.61 -0.86 -6.36
C LYS A 107 11.06 0.35 -7.13
N LEU A 108 11.36 1.57 -6.69
CA LEU A 108 10.84 2.79 -7.32
C LEU A 108 11.31 2.90 -8.79
N PRO A 109 10.39 2.90 -9.77
CA PRO A 109 10.74 2.95 -11.19
C PRO A 109 11.39 4.28 -11.60
N GLU A 110 12.29 4.25 -12.59
CA GLU A 110 13.03 5.44 -13.03
C GLU A 110 12.12 6.55 -13.56
N GLU A 111 11.04 6.21 -14.25
CA GLU A 111 10.06 7.20 -14.72
C GLU A 111 9.40 7.97 -13.55
N VAL A 112 9.17 7.30 -12.42
CA VAL A 112 8.60 7.94 -11.22
C VAL A 112 9.66 8.74 -10.47
N ARG A 113 10.92 8.28 -10.44
CA ARG A 113 12.05 9.09 -9.96
C ARG A 113 12.17 10.40 -10.74
N ALA A 114 12.02 10.38 -12.06
CA ALA A 114 12.07 11.58 -12.88
C ALA A 114 10.99 12.61 -12.51
N VAL A 115 9.80 12.16 -12.12
CA VAL A 115 8.74 13.03 -11.58
C VAL A 115 9.16 13.61 -10.23
N LEU A 116 9.62 12.78 -9.30
CA LEU A 116 9.98 13.20 -7.93
C LEU A 116 11.22 14.10 -7.88
N ARG A 117 12.17 13.97 -8.82
CA ARG A 117 13.29 14.93 -8.99
C ARG A 117 12.82 16.35 -9.28
N ARG A 118 11.60 16.52 -9.78
CA ARG A 118 10.98 17.81 -10.10
C ARG A 118 9.88 18.19 -9.11
N ASP A 119 9.76 17.48 -7.98
CA ASP A 119 8.76 17.78 -6.97
C ASP A 119 8.94 19.21 -6.43
N PRO A 120 7.86 20.00 -6.29
CA PRO A 120 7.96 21.37 -5.79
C PRO A 120 8.28 21.45 -4.29
N SER A 121 8.05 20.39 -3.52
CA SER A 121 8.31 20.39 -2.08
C SER A 121 9.80 20.32 -1.76
N ALA A 122 10.28 21.27 -0.94
CA ALA A 122 11.63 21.23 -0.40
C ALA A 122 11.90 19.99 0.45
N TRP A 123 10.87 19.47 1.13
CA TRP A 123 10.94 18.22 1.88
C TRP A 123 11.20 17.04 0.96
N VAL A 124 10.40 16.86 -0.09
CA VAL A 124 10.58 15.78 -1.06
C VAL A 124 11.94 15.89 -1.74
N GLN A 125 12.37 17.09 -2.14
CA GLN A 125 13.70 17.31 -2.71
C GLN A 125 14.84 16.95 -1.76
N ARG A 126 14.65 17.14 -0.44
CA ARG A 126 15.60 16.67 0.58
C ARG A 126 15.64 15.14 0.63
N CYS A 127 14.48 14.48 0.61
CA CYS A 127 14.40 13.02 0.52
C CYS A 127 15.12 12.51 -0.73
N VAL A 128 14.91 13.13 -1.89
CA VAL A 128 15.57 12.76 -3.15
C VAL A 128 17.10 12.83 -3.02
N ARG A 129 17.64 13.90 -2.44
CA ARG A 129 19.10 14.03 -2.22
C ARG A 129 19.67 12.99 -1.25
N GLN A 130 18.86 12.51 -0.32
CA GLN A 130 19.24 11.47 0.65
C GLN A 130 18.99 10.06 0.13
N SER A 131 18.13 9.94 -0.89
CA SER A 131 17.86 8.67 -1.54
C SER A 131 19.13 8.16 -2.22
N ARG A 132 19.32 6.85 -2.14
CA ARG A 132 20.45 6.15 -2.77
C ARG A 132 20.08 5.63 -4.17
N TRP A 133 19.25 6.35 -4.92
CA TRP A 133 18.83 5.94 -6.25
C TRP A 133 20.04 5.68 -7.15
N GLY A 134 20.29 4.41 -7.49
CA GLY A 134 21.42 4.02 -8.32
C GLY A 134 22.66 3.56 -7.57
N SER A 135 22.60 3.38 -6.25
CA SER A 135 23.61 2.58 -5.54
C SER A 135 23.50 1.12 -6.00
N PRO A 136 24.61 0.45 -6.39
CA PRO A 136 24.60 -0.94 -6.85
C PRO A 136 24.02 -1.91 -5.78
N GLU A 137 24.09 -1.53 -4.51
CA GLU A 137 23.52 -2.24 -3.35
C GLU A 137 21.99 -2.42 -3.39
N GLN A 138 21.25 -1.68 -4.24
CA GLN A 138 19.78 -1.77 -4.31
C GLN A 138 19.26 -2.79 -5.32
N PHE A 139 20.12 -3.34 -6.18
CA PHE A 139 19.74 -4.26 -7.26
C PHE A 139 20.10 -5.72 -7.00
N ASP A 140 20.72 -6.01 -5.84
CA ASP A 140 20.95 -7.39 -5.41
C ASP A 140 19.69 -7.92 -4.72
N ASP A 141 18.83 -8.58 -5.51
CA ASP A 141 18.02 -9.69 -5.03
C ASP A 141 18.57 -10.96 -5.73
N PRO A 142 18.90 -12.05 -5.00
CA PRO A 142 19.34 -13.32 -5.58
C PRO A 142 18.26 -14.06 -6.39
#